data_AF-A0A821E1E2-F1
#
_entry.id   AF-A0A821E1E2-F1
#
_cell.length_a   1.000
_cell.length_b   1.000
_cell.length_c   1.000
_cell.angle_alpha   90.00
_cell.angle_beta   90.00
_cell.angle_gamma   90.00
#
_symmetry.space_group_name_H-M   'P 1'
#
loop_
_entity.id
_entity.type
_entity.pdbx_description
1 polymer ?
#
loop_
_entity_poly.entity_id
_entity_poly.type
_entity_poly.pdbx_seq_one_letter_code
_entity_poly.pdbx_strand_id
1 'polypeptide(L)'
;MNPSTSSSSMAPVLADYHKKTANLRSKILKSEEERIQLEQKLRSFSSIDSRLKQQQQIEHIQSYFKQLNEESQRAKQRNLNLLNDLTQAEHNLNQLRIDTEQLIRLKNDYIQYLESSYSNRQKNISTGAYTNVHNTIDDFDRLRQQQNDGNLRHSIPTTHQSDKIDSSLLYKRYEDQLKTGLDRTNLSTINSEIKDHQYDDQSTSDTTSNTFSRSKRSGSLRMELHRLGLYFLLDYIEKELIDTIDKKKFYRYDPPTITQKRTILDIANEQQQYALKDLEPATTSMVILDQLPSTIRRITINKCLLTEDIPSSNIKDLDKDIITKMLPEQDRSLW
;
A
#
# COMPACT_ATOMS: atom_id res chain seq x y z
N MET A 1 -8.32 115.21 12.60
CA MET A 1 -7.73 113.87 12.67
C MET A 1 -8.71 112.91 12.01
N ASN A 2 -8.47 112.54 10.75
CA ASN A 2 -9.32 111.58 10.03
C ASN A 2 -8.67 110.20 10.13
N PRO A 3 -9.36 109.18 10.68
CA PRO A 3 -8.88 107.82 10.61
C PRO A 3 -9.14 107.30 9.20
N SER A 4 -8.07 107.17 8.42
CA SER A 4 -8.04 106.44 7.17
C SER A 4 -8.28 104.95 7.45
N THR A 5 -9.55 104.55 7.37
CA THR A 5 -9.95 103.15 7.31
C THR A 5 -9.44 102.56 5.99
N SER A 6 -8.24 101.98 6.06
CA SER A 6 -7.71 101.11 5.01
C SER A 6 -8.58 99.85 4.94
N SER A 7 -9.70 99.96 4.21
CA SER A 7 -10.52 98.85 3.77
C SER A 7 -9.72 98.02 2.77
N SER A 8 -8.80 97.22 3.29
CA SER A 8 -8.07 96.20 2.55
C SER A 8 -9.08 95.20 2.01
N SER A 9 -9.37 95.33 0.72
CA SER A 9 -10.33 94.51 -0.01
C SER A 9 -9.87 93.04 0.01
N MET A 10 -10.54 92.21 0.81
CA MET A 10 -10.35 90.75 0.88
C MET A 10 -10.94 89.99 -0.32
N ALA A 11 -11.66 90.69 -1.22
CA ALA A 11 -12.31 90.10 -2.38
C ALA A 11 -11.37 89.32 -3.34
N PRO A 12 -10.11 89.74 -3.59
CA PRO A 12 -9.19 89.00 -4.46
C PRO A 12 -8.79 87.65 -3.85
N VAL A 13 -8.59 87.60 -2.52
CA VAL A 13 -8.14 86.40 -1.80
C VAL A 13 -9.22 85.31 -1.80
N LEU A 14 -10.50 85.72 -1.75
CA LEU A 14 -11.63 84.79 -1.78
C LEU A 14 -11.78 84.10 -3.15
N ALA A 15 -11.58 84.84 -4.24
CA ALA A 15 -11.67 84.31 -5.60
C ALA A 15 -10.58 83.26 -5.87
N ASP A 16 -9.35 83.52 -5.45
CA ASP A 16 -8.23 82.59 -5.59
C ASP A 16 -8.43 81.32 -4.75
N TYR A 17 -9.02 81.45 -3.55
CA TYR A 17 -9.38 80.31 -2.72
C TYR A 17 -10.43 79.41 -3.40
N HIS A 18 -11.49 79.99 -3.97
CA HIS A 18 -12.51 79.22 -4.69
C HIS A 18 -11.93 78.53 -5.93
N LYS A 19 -11.04 79.20 -6.67
CA LYS A 19 -10.35 78.60 -7.82
C LYS A 19 -9.45 77.42 -7.40
N LYS A 20 -8.71 77.57 -6.30
CA LYS A 20 -7.84 76.51 -5.76
C LYS A 20 -8.66 75.31 -5.28
N THR A 21 -9.77 75.55 -4.56
CA THR A 21 -10.65 74.48 -4.08
C THR A 21 -11.37 73.76 -5.23
N ALA A 22 -11.79 74.46 -6.28
CA ALA A 22 -12.36 73.84 -7.48
C ALA A 22 -11.32 72.95 -8.20
N ASN A 23 -10.07 73.42 -8.34
CA ASN A 23 -8.99 72.64 -8.95
C ASN A 23 -8.68 71.38 -8.13
N LEU A 24 -8.59 71.50 -6.80
CA LEU A 24 -8.41 70.36 -5.90
C LEU A 24 -9.55 69.34 -6.05
N ARG A 25 -10.81 69.78 -6.08
CA ARG A 25 -11.96 68.89 -6.29
C ARG A 25 -11.88 68.16 -7.63
N SER A 26 -11.52 68.87 -8.71
CA SER A 26 -11.35 68.26 -10.03
C SER A 26 -10.22 67.22 -10.03
N LYS A 27 -9.09 67.51 -9.38
CA LYS A 27 -7.99 66.53 -9.23
C LYS A 27 -8.42 65.31 -8.43
N ILE A 28 -9.14 65.49 -7.32
CA ILE A 28 -9.65 64.40 -6.49
C ILE A 28 -10.62 63.52 -7.30
N LEU A 29 -11.54 64.12 -8.06
CA LEU A 29 -12.47 63.37 -8.90
C LEU A 29 -11.73 62.56 -9.98
N LYS A 30 -10.75 63.16 -10.65
CA LYS A 30 -9.94 62.47 -11.66
C LYS A 30 -9.15 61.32 -11.05
N SER A 31 -8.51 61.53 -9.88
CA SER A 31 -7.78 60.46 -9.20
C SER A 31 -8.70 59.34 -8.71
N GLU A 32 -9.92 59.66 -8.29
CA GLU A 32 -10.89 58.64 -7.84
C GLU A 32 -11.43 57.82 -9.03
N GLU A 33 -11.66 58.47 -10.18
CA GLU A 33 -12.02 57.77 -11.41
C GLU A 33 -10.89 56.82 -11.88
N GLU A 34 -9.65 57.29 -11.88
CA GLU A 34 -8.47 56.46 -12.19
C GLU A 34 -8.34 55.28 -11.20
N ARG A 35 -8.56 55.51 -9.89
CA ARG A 35 -8.57 54.46 -8.86
C ARG A 35 -9.62 53.40 -9.15
N ILE A 36 -10.85 53.80 -9.48
CA ILE A 36 -11.95 52.88 -9.79
C ILE A 36 -11.64 52.04 -11.04
N GLN A 37 -11.08 52.66 -12.09
CA GLN A 37 -10.70 51.94 -13.31
C GLN A 37 -9.61 50.89 -13.04
N LEU A 38 -8.58 51.24 -12.25
CA LEU A 38 -7.53 50.30 -11.86
C LEU A 38 -8.06 49.16 -11.00
N GLU A 39 -8.99 49.44 -10.08
CA GLU A 39 -9.63 48.42 -9.24
C GLU A 39 -10.46 47.43 -10.09
N GLN A 40 -11.21 47.93 -11.08
CA GLN A 40 -11.95 47.08 -12.03
C GLN A 40 -11.00 46.19 -12.85
N LYS A 41 -9.88 46.74 -13.31
CA LYS A 41 -8.86 45.99 -14.06
C LYS A 41 -8.16 44.93 -13.19
N LEU A 42 -7.89 45.23 -11.92
CA LEU A 42 -7.32 44.26 -10.99
C LEU A 42 -8.28 43.09 -10.73
N ARG A 43 -9.57 43.38 -10.55
CA ARG A 43 -10.62 42.36 -10.37
C ARG A 43 -10.74 41.46 -11.61
N SER A 44 -10.64 42.01 -12.83
CA SER A 44 -10.69 41.20 -14.05
C SER A 44 -9.47 40.28 -14.18
N PHE A 45 -8.25 40.76 -13.91
CA PHE A 45 -7.05 39.91 -13.89
C PHE A 45 -7.14 38.78 -12.85
N SER A 46 -7.57 39.10 -11.62
CA SER A 46 -7.75 38.08 -10.58
C SER A 46 -8.75 36.98 -10.99
N SER A 47 -9.81 37.35 -11.71
CA SER A 47 -10.78 36.39 -12.23
C SER A 47 -10.20 35.47 -13.33
N ILE A 48 -9.30 36.00 -14.17
CA ILE A 48 -8.63 35.24 -15.23
C ILE A 48 -7.66 34.23 -14.63
N ASP A 49 -6.86 34.64 -13.64
CA ASP A 49 -5.91 33.75 -12.95
C ASP A 49 -6.64 32.59 -12.24
N SER A 50 -7.79 32.88 -11.63
CA SER A 50 -8.64 31.85 -11.01
C SER A 50 -9.13 30.83 -12.05
N ARG A 51 -9.59 31.28 -13.22
CA ARG A 51 -10.02 30.39 -14.32
C ARG A 51 -8.87 29.56 -14.88
N LEU A 52 -7.68 30.16 -15.03
CA LEU A 52 -6.50 29.45 -15.53
C LEU A 52 -6.05 28.36 -14.55
N LYS A 53 -6.05 28.64 -13.24
CA LYS A 53 -5.80 27.63 -12.20
C LYS A 53 -6.82 26.50 -12.24
N GLN A 54 -8.11 26.82 -12.39
CA GLN A 54 -9.16 25.81 -12.54
C GLN A 54 -8.97 24.95 -13.80
N GLN A 55 -8.60 25.57 -14.93
CA GLN A 55 -8.34 24.86 -16.18
C GLN A 55 -7.16 23.87 -16.04
N GLN A 56 -6.06 24.30 -15.41
CA GLN A 56 -4.92 23.42 -15.14
C GLN A 56 -5.28 22.24 -14.23
N GLN A 57 -6.11 22.47 -13.20
CA GLN A 57 -6.61 21.40 -12.34
C GLN A 57 -7.48 20.40 -13.10
N ILE A 58 -8.38 20.89 -13.98
CA ILE A 58 -9.21 20.03 -14.83
C ILE A 58 -8.35 19.18 -15.76
N GLU A 59 -7.36 19.78 -16.42
CA GLU A 59 -6.45 19.07 -17.32
C GLU A 59 -5.62 18.00 -16.60
N HIS A 60 -5.12 18.32 -15.40
CA HIS A 60 -4.44 17.34 -14.55
C HIS A 60 -5.34 16.16 -14.19
N ILE A 61 -6.58 16.43 -13.77
CA ILE A 61 -7.58 15.40 -13.45
C ILE A 61 -7.89 14.54 -14.69
N GLN A 62 -8.07 15.15 -15.86
CA GLN A 62 -8.34 14.45 -17.11
C GLN A 62 -7.18 13.53 -17.51
N SER A 63 -5.95 14.01 -17.41
CA SER A 63 -4.74 13.22 -17.68
C SER A 63 -4.63 12.02 -16.74
N TYR A 64 -4.89 12.24 -15.44
CA TYR A 64 -4.90 11.18 -14.44
C TYR A 64 -5.96 10.10 -14.74
N PHE A 65 -7.20 10.50 -15.07
CA PHE A 65 -8.25 9.55 -15.45
C PHE A 65 -7.91 8.76 -16.71
N LYS A 66 -7.28 9.41 -17.69
CA LYS A 66 -6.80 8.73 -18.91
C LYS A 66 -5.77 7.66 -18.56
N GLN A 67 -4.77 7.99 -17.73
CA GLN A 67 -3.76 7.03 -17.28
C GLN A 67 -4.38 5.85 -16.52
N LEU A 68 -5.31 6.12 -15.60
CA LEU A 68 -5.99 5.09 -14.82
C LEU A 68 -6.77 4.12 -15.73
N ASN A 69 -7.42 4.64 -16.77
CA ASN A 69 -8.15 3.84 -17.74
C ASN A 69 -7.21 2.95 -18.57
N GLU A 70 -6.08 3.48 -19.02
CA GLU A 70 -5.05 2.71 -19.73
C GLU A 70 -4.44 1.61 -18.85
N GLU A 71 -4.21 1.88 -17.57
CA GLU A 71 -3.74 0.87 -16.60
C GLU A 71 -4.77 -0.23 -16.37
N SER A 72 -6.05 0.14 -16.26
CA SER A 72 -7.18 -0.81 -16.15
C SER A 72 -7.27 -1.71 -17.39
N GLN A 73 -7.14 -1.16 -18.59
CA GLN A 73 -7.11 -1.94 -19.83
C GLN A 73 -5.91 -2.90 -19.88
N ARG A 74 -4.72 -2.43 -19.50
CA ARG A 74 -3.51 -3.28 -19.40
C ARG A 74 -3.68 -4.42 -18.38
N ALA A 75 -4.35 -4.16 -17.25
CA ALA A 75 -4.67 -5.19 -16.27
C ALA A 75 -5.64 -6.24 -16.83
N LYS A 76 -6.72 -5.80 -17.50
CA LYS A 76 -7.67 -6.70 -18.17
C LYS A 76 -7.00 -7.59 -19.22
N GLN A 77 -6.11 -7.02 -20.05
CA GLN A 77 -5.37 -7.79 -21.05
C GLN A 77 -4.46 -8.85 -20.41
N ARG A 78 -3.75 -8.50 -19.32
CA ARG A 78 -2.92 -9.46 -18.59
C ARG A 78 -3.75 -10.61 -18.01
N ASN A 79 -4.90 -10.30 -17.41
CA ASN A 79 -5.80 -11.32 -16.86
C ASN A 79 -6.34 -12.25 -17.95
N LEU A 80 -6.67 -11.70 -19.12
CA LEU A 80 -7.11 -12.50 -20.27
C LEU A 80 -5.99 -13.45 -20.74
N ASN A 81 -4.75 -12.97 -20.82
CA ASN A 81 -3.61 -13.80 -21.20
C ASN A 81 -3.39 -14.93 -20.18
N LEU A 82 -3.41 -14.62 -18.87
CA LEU A 82 -3.29 -15.64 -17.82
C LEU A 82 -4.39 -16.70 -17.89
N LEU A 83 -5.62 -16.31 -18.24
CA LEU A 83 -6.72 -17.25 -18.41
C LEU A 83 -6.47 -18.20 -19.60
N ASN A 84 -5.93 -17.68 -20.71
CA ASN A 84 -5.55 -18.49 -21.85
C ASN A 84 -4.42 -19.46 -21.49
N ASP A 85 -3.40 -19.00 -20.77
CA ASP A 85 -2.27 -19.83 -20.31
C ASP A 85 -2.74 -20.96 -19.39
N LEU A 86 -3.67 -20.66 -18.47
CA LEU A 86 -4.28 -21.68 -17.60
C LEU A 86 -5.10 -22.70 -18.39
N THR A 87 -5.88 -22.26 -19.38
CA THR A 87 -6.65 -23.14 -20.26
C THR A 87 -5.74 -24.08 -21.05
N GLN A 88 -4.60 -23.57 -21.53
CA GLN A 88 -3.60 -24.37 -22.22
C GLN A 88 -2.92 -25.37 -21.29
N ALA A 89 -2.58 -24.97 -20.06
CA ALA A 89 -2.01 -25.86 -19.07
C ALA A 89 -2.98 -26.99 -18.68
N GLU A 90 -4.26 -26.68 -18.53
CA GLU A 90 -5.32 -27.67 -18.28
C GLU A 90 -5.44 -28.67 -19.44
N HIS A 91 -5.41 -28.20 -20.69
CA HIS A 91 -5.41 -29.08 -21.85
C HIS A 91 -4.20 -30.03 -21.86
N ASN A 92 -3.00 -29.53 -21.58
CA ASN A 92 -1.79 -30.34 -21.49
C ASN A 92 -1.86 -31.39 -20.37
N LEU A 93 -2.41 -31.01 -19.20
CA LEU A 93 -2.60 -31.93 -18.08
C LEU A 93 -3.58 -33.05 -18.45
N ASN A 94 -4.69 -32.70 -19.12
CA ASN A 94 -5.65 -33.69 -19.61
C ASN A 94 -5.01 -34.65 -20.64
N GLN A 95 -4.14 -34.16 -21.52
CA GLN A 95 -3.40 -35.03 -22.45
C GLN A 95 -2.47 -35.99 -21.71
N LEU A 96 -1.67 -35.50 -20.75
CA LEU A 96 -0.78 -36.35 -19.95
C LEU A 96 -1.55 -37.42 -19.16
N ARG A 97 -2.75 -37.08 -18.67
CA ARG A 97 -3.63 -38.03 -18.01
C ARG A 97 -4.05 -39.14 -18.96
N ILE A 98 -4.49 -38.81 -20.18
CA ILE A 98 -4.87 -39.80 -21.20
C ILE A 98 -3.69 -40.72 -21.52
N ASP A 99 -2.51 -40.16 -21.74
CA ASP A 99 -1.30 -40.94 -22.07
C ASP A 99 -0.92 -41.89 -20.91
N THR A 100 -1.06 -41.42 -19.66
CA THR A 100 -0.83 -42.24 -18.47
C THR A 100 -1.83 -43.39 -18.37
N GLU A 101 -3.12 -43.13 -18.63
CA GLU A 101 -4.16 -44.16 -18.67
C GLU A 101 -3.87 -45.21 -19.75
N GLN A 102 -3.38 -44.80 -20.93
CA GLN A 102 -2.97 -45.72 -21.99
C GLN A 102 -1.78 -46.59 -21.58
N LEU A 103 -0.77 -45.99 -20.94
CA LEU A 103 0.41 -46.72 -20.46
C LEU A 103 0.05 -47.76 -19.39
N ILE A 104 -0.88 -47.41 -18.49
CA ILE A 104 -1.42 -48.34 -17.48
C ILE A 104 -2.12 -49.52 -18.17
N ARG A 105 -2.95 -49.26 -19.19
CA ARG A 105 -3.61 -50.34 -19.96
C ARG A 105 -2.59 -51.25 -20.64
N LEU A 106 -1.63 -50.68 -21.37
CA LEU A 106 -0.59 -51.44 -22.06
C LEU A 106 0.23 -52.31 -21.10
N LYS A 107 0.55 -51.77 -19.91
CA LYS A 107 1.21 -52.53 -18.84
C LYS A 107 0.36 -53.73 -18.40
N ASN A 108 -0.93 -53.53 -18.15
CA ASN A 108 -1.82 -54.60 -17.71
C ASN A 108 -1.97 -55.68 -18.79
N ASP A 109 -2.10 -55.27 -20.06
CA ASP A 109 -2.17 -56.21 -21.20
C ASP A 109 -0.89 -57.06 -21.29
N TYR A 110 0.28 -56.45 -21.07
CA TYR A 110 1.55 -57.17 -21.06
C TYR A 110 1.67 -58.14 -19.89
N ILE A 111 1.23 -57.76 -18.69
CA ILE A 111 1.18 -58.65 -17.52
C ILE A 111 0.29 -59.84 -17.84
N GLN A 112 -0.91 -59.62 -18.38
CA GLN A 112 -1.84 -60.69 -18.76
C GLN A 112 -1.26 -61.61 -19.84
N TYR A 113 -0.53 -61.06 -20.80
CA TYR A 113 0.19 -61.84 -21.81
C TYR A 113 1.27 -62.74 -21.19
N LEU A 114 2.05 -62.21 -20.24
CA LEU A 114 3.07 -62.99 -19.53
C LEU A 114 2.44 -64.10 -18.70
N GLU A 115 1.36 -63.80 -17.98
CA GLU A 115 0.59 -64.78 -17.22
C GLU A 115 0.09 -65.90 -18.13
N SER A 116 -0.50 -65.55 -19.28
CA SER A 116 -1.03 -66.53 -20.24
C SER A 116 0.07 -67.38 -20.90
N SER A 117 1.19 -66.75 -21.29
CA SER A 117 2.27 -67.41 -22.04
C SER A 117 3.20 -68.26 -21.17
N TYR A 118 3.34 -67.89 -19.88
CA TYR A 118 4.30 -68.52 -18.97
C TYR A 118 3.67 -69.21 -17.75
N SER A 119 2.35 -69.38 -17.70
CA SER A 119 1.63 -70.10 -16.62
C SER A 119 2.20 -71.48 -16.27
N ASN A 120 2.83 -72.18 -17.24
CA ASN A 120 3.39 -73.51 -17.02
C ASN A 120 4.85 -73.49 -16.49
N ARG A 121 5.57 -72.36 -16.61
CA ARG A 121 6.96 -72.26 -16.11
C ARG A 121 7.03 -72.16 -14.59
N GLN A 122 6.03 -71.58 -13.93
CA GLN A 122 6.00 -71.47 -12.46
C GLN A 122 5.70 -72.81 -11.76
N LYS A 123 4.97 -73.74 -12.42
CA LYS A 123 4.63 -75.05 -11.82
C LYS A 123 5.84 -75.97 -11.60
N ASN A 124 6.95 -75.75 -12.31
CA ASN A 124 8.14 -76.60 -12.20
C ASN A 124 9.17 -76.11 -11.17
N ILE A 125 8.96 -74.96 -10.53
CA ILE A 125 9.90 -74.40 -9.54
C ILE A 125 9.46 -74.76 -8.10
N SER A 126 8.19 -75.11 -7.87
CA SER A 126 7.67 -75.42 -6.52
C SER A 126 7.97 -76.83 -5.99
N THR A 127 8.68 -77.69 -6.74
CA THR A 127 8.87 -79.10 -6.32
C THR A 127 10.33 -79.46 -5.99
N GLY A 128 11.27 -78.51 -6.04
CA GLY A 128 12.68 -78.78 -5.77
C GLY A 128 13.31 -77.81 -4.77
N ALA A 129 13.53 -78.30 -3.54
CA ALA A 129 14.39 -77.73 -2.50
C ALA A 129 13.92 -76.41 -1.85
N TYR A 130 13.10 -76.58 -0.81
CA TYR A 130 13.04 -75.66 0.32
C TYR A 130 14.42 -75.56 1.00
N THR A 131 15.07 -74.41 0.93
CA THR A 131 15.70 -73.77 2.10
C THR A 131 15.87 -72.27 1.86
N ASN A 132 15.12 -71.48 2.61
CA ASN A 132 15.60 -70.25 3.26
C ASN A 132 15.79 -68.94 2.46
N VAL A 133 14.84 -68.54 1.59
CA VAL A 133 14.85 -67.19 0.97
C VAL A 133 13.44 -66.57 0.92
N HIS A 134 12.74 -66.48 2.06
CA HIS A 134 11.34 -66.03 2.10
C HIS A 134 11.10 -64.63 2.68
N ASN A 135 12.10 -63.72 2.64
CA ASN A 135 11.98 -62.42 3.30
C ASN A 135 12.12 -61.16 2.41
N THR A 136 12.24 -61.27 1.08
CA THR A 136 12.54 -60.09 0.23
C THR A 136 11.43 -59.66 -0.73
N ILE A 137 10.35 -60.43 -0.86
CA ILE A 137 9.25 -60.10 -1.81
C ILE A 137 8.20 -59.19 -1.15
N ASP A 138 8.02 -59.27 0.17
CA ASP A 138 7.10 -58.39 0.93
C ASP A 138 7.59 -56.93 1.03
N ASP A 139 8.87 -56.66 0.79
CA ASP A 139 9.41 -55.29 0.84
C ASP A 139 9.00 -54.43 -0.37
N PHE A 140 8.74 -55.05 -1.53
CA PHE A 140 8.34 -54.30 -2.73
C PHE A 140 6.87 -53.84 -2.68
N ASP A 141 5.98 -54.63 -2.07
CA ASP A 141 4.59 -54.23 -1.82
C ASP A 141 4.48 -53.26 -0.63
N ARG A 142 5.37 -53.35 0.37
CA ARG A 142 5.48 -52.32 1.43
C ARG A 142 5.90 -50.95 0.88
N LEU A 143 6.78 -50.88 -0.12
CA LEU A 143 7.15 -49.62 -0.78
C LEU A 143 5.98 -48.98 -1.56
N ARG A 144 5.05 -49.78 -2.11
CA ARG A 144 3.81 -49.26 -2.72
C ARG A 144 2.82 -48.71 -1.69
N GLN A 145 2.74 -49.29 -0.50
CA GLN A 145 1.93 -48.72 0.59
C GLN A 145 2.59 -47.46 1.18
N GLN A 146 3.91 -47.42 1.30
CA GLN A 146 4.61 -46.26 1.87
C GLN A 146 4.59 -45.02 0.96
N GLN A 147 4.49 -45.18 -0.37
CA GLN A 147 4.26 -44.05 -1.28
C GLN A 147 2.79 -43.58 -1.34
N ASN A 148 1.84 -44.32 -0.78
CA ASN A 148 0.44 -43.88 -0.66
C ASN A 148 0.16 -43.15 0.67
N ASP A 149 0.96 -43.40 1.71
CA ASP A 149 0.78 -42.77 3.02
C ASP A 149 1.68 -41.53 3.23
N GLY A 150 2.67 -41.32 2.36
CA GLY A 150 3.59 -40.19 2.37
C GLY A 150 3.38 -39.22 1.22
N ASN A 151 2.60 -38.16 1.48
CA ASN A 151 2.62 -36.85 0.80
C ASN A 151 1.59 -36.58 -0.32
N LEU A 152 0.84 -35.48 -0.12
CA LEU A 152 -0.06 -34.80 -1.07
C LEU A 152 -1.33 -35.53 -1.55
N ARG A 153 -2.19 -35.94 -0.61
CA ARG A 153 -3.63 -35.75 -0.83
C ARG A 153 -3.97 -34.27 -0.74
N HIS A 154 -3.62 -33.50 -1.77
CA HIS A 154 -4.55 -32.48 -2.23
C HIS A 154 -5.66 -33.23 -2.96
N SER A 155 -6.64 -33.69 -2.17
CA SER A 155 -7.95 -34.06 -2.66
C SER A 155 -8.49 -32.87 -3.45
N ILE A 156 -8.32 -32.90 -4.78
CA ILE A 156 -9.17 -32.15 -5.69
C ILE A 156 -10.55 -32.75 -5.49
N PRO A 157 -11.53 -32.00 -4.96
CA PRO A 157 -12.89 -32.46 -4.91
C PRO A 157 -13.36 -32.55 -6.36
N THR A 158 -13.54 -33.76 -6.89
CA THR A 158 -14.42 -33.97 -8.05
C THR A 158 -15.86 -33.79 -7.56
N THR A 159 -16.22 -32.54 -7.28
CA THR A 159 -17.60 -32.15 -7.07
C THR A 159 -18.16 -31.81 -8.45
N HIS A 160 -18.84 -32.77 -9.06
CA HIS A 160 -19.90 -32.48 -10.04
C HIS A 160 -21.11 -31.89 -9.29
N GLN A 161 -20.91 -30.74 -8.65
CA GLN A 161 -21.99 -29.83 -8.31
C GLN A 161 -21.66 -28.51 -8.98
N SER A 162 -22.57 -28.14 -9.88
CA SER A 162 -22.73 -26.80 -10.41
C SER A 162 -23.05 -25.84 -9.26
N ASP A 163 -22.08 -25.61 -8.38
CA ASP A 163 -22.12 -24.49 -7.46
C ASP A 163 -21.88 -23.25 -8.29
N LYS A 164 -22.96 -22.47 -8.42
CA LYS A 164 -22.90 -21.07 -8.82
C LYS A 164 -21.85 -20.41 -7.93
N ILE A 165 -20.62 -20.28 -8.45
CA ILE A 165 -19.59 -19.45 -7.85
C ILE A 165 -20.25 -18.09 -7.68
N ASP A 166 -20.45 -17.72 -6.42
CA ASP A 166 -21.24 -16.58 -6.02
C ASP A 166 -20.51 -15.32 -6.48
N SER A 167 -20.77 -14.94 -7.74
CA SER A 167 -20.10 -13.84 -8.46
C SER A 167 -20.24 -12.51 -7.70
N SER A 168 -21.21 -12.46 -6.78
CA SER A 168 -21.40 -11.46 -5.73
C SER A 168 -20.14 -11.18 -4.91
N LEU A 169 -19.42 -12.20 -4.44
CA LEU A 169 -18.23 -12.02 -3.58
C LEU A 169 -17.03 -11.46 -4.35
N LEU A 170 -16.88 -11.85 -5.63
CA LEU A 170 -15.83 -11.31 -6.49
C LEU A 170 -16.10 -9.84 -6.86
N TYR A 171 -17.38 -9.50 -7.11
CA TYR A 171 -17.80 -8.12 -7.40
C TYR A 171 -17.63 -7.20 -6.19
N LYS A 172 -17.97 -7.69 -4.98
CA LYS A 172 -17.83 -6.93 -3.73
C LYS A 172 -16.37 -6.61 -3.41
N ARG A 173 -15.45 -7.55 -3.66
CA ARG A 173 -14.00 -7.31 -3.52
C ARG A 173 -13.48 -6.27 -4.52
N TYR A 174 -14.07 -6.18 -5.71
CA TYR A 174 -13.70 -5.19 -6.73
C TYR A 174 -14.23 -3.79 -6.38
N GLU A 175 -15.43 -3.68 -5.82
CA GLU A 175 -15.96 -2.41 -5.30
C GLU A 175 -15.15 -1.87 -4.13
N ASP A 176 -14.74 -2.74 -3.19
CA ASP A 176 -13.92 -2.33 -2.04
C ASP A 176 -12.53 -1.80 -2.45
N GLN A 177 -11.97 -2.31 -3.56
CA GLN A 177 -10.71 -1.81 -4.14
C GLN A 177 -10.88 -0.47 -4.87
N LEU A 178 -12.03 -0.21 -5.49
CA LEU A 178 -12.31 1.08 -6.11
C LEU A 178 -12.60 2.17 -5.06
N LYS A 179 -13.27 1.81 -3.96
CA LYS A 179 -13.60 2.74 -2.87
C LYS A 179 -12.36 3.21 -2.09
N THR A 180 -11.32 2.39 -2.02
CA THR A 180 -10.05 2.73 -1.36
C THR A 180 -9.08 3.52 -2.24
N GLY A 181 -9.30 3.57 -3.56
CA GLY A 181 -8.46 4.30 -4.52
C GLY A 181 -8.81 5.78 -4.68
N LEU A 182 -10.05 6.19 -4.37
CA LEU A 182 -10.55 7.55 -4.63
C LEU A 182 -10.06 8.60 -3.62
N ASP A 183 -9.67 8.19 -2.41
CA ASP A 183 -9.30 9.11 -1.32
C ASP A 183 -7.83 9.57 -1.37
N ARG A 184 -7.03 9.12 -2.35
CA ARG A 184 -5.57 9.33 -2.36
C ARG A 184 -5.04 10.54 -3.15
N THR A 185 -5.84 11.22 -3.97
CA THR A 185 -5.27 12.17 -4.95
C THR A 185 -5.50 13.65 -4.72
N ASN A 186 -6.10 14.07 -3.60
CA ASN A 186 -6.49 15.48 -3.39
C ASN A 186 -5.54 16.35 -2.55
N LEU A 187 -4.28 15.97 -2.27
CA LEU A 187 -3.49 16.73 -1.27
C LEU A 187 -1.98 16.98 -1.52
N SER A 188 -1.45 16.88 -2.74
CA SER A 188 0.01 17.10 -2.94
C SER A 188 0.45 18.24 -3.88
N THR A 189 -0.36 19.27 -4.15
CA THR A 189 0.11 20.37 -5.04
C THR A 189 -0.40 21.77 -4.67
N ILE A 190 -0.31 22.18 -3.40
CA ILE A 190 -0.47 23.59 -3.01
C ILE A 190 0.55 24.00 -1.93
N ASN A 191 1.84 23.81 -2.18
CA ASN A 191 2.90 24.49 -1.41
C ASN A 191 4.20 24.54 -2.25
N SER A 192 4.21 25.42 -3.25
CA SER A 192 5.45 26.00 -3.76
C SER A 192 5.18 27.49 -4.05
N GLU A 193 5.25 28.29 -2.99
CA GLU A 193 5.31 29.74 -3.09
C GLU A 193 6.55 30.16 -3.87
N ILE A 194 6.30 30.75 -5.04
CA ILE A 194 6.76 32.08 -5.46
C ILE A 194 7.96 32.61 -4.65
N LYS A 195 9.17 32.42 -5.18
CA LYS A 195 10.26 33.37 -5.00
C LYS A 195 10.40 34.13 -6.31
N ASP A 196 9.93 35.37 -6.31
CA ASP A 196 10.17 36.31 -7.40
C ASP A 196 11.62 36.82 -7.40
N HIS A 197 12.13 36.82 -8.63
CA HIS A 197 13.25 37.49 -9.26
C HIS A 197 14.16 38.46 -8.47
N GLN A 198 15.47 38.25 -8.67
CA GLN A 198 16.40 39.35 -8.94
C GLN A 198 17.35 38.94 -10.08
N TYR A 199 17.40 39.78 -11.12
CA TYR A 199 18.32 39.70 -12.26
C TYR A 199 19.75 39.98 -11.80
N ASP A 200 20.74 39.24 -12.32
CA ASP A 200 21.76 39.80 -13.21
C ASP A 200 22.76 38.74 -13.71
N ASP A 201 22.96 38.82 -15.02
CA ASP A 201 24.20 38.70 -15.80
C ASP A 201 25.04 37.41 -15.88
N GLN A 202 25.23 37.03 -17.15
CA GLN A 202 26.44 36.51 -17.79
C GLN A 202 27.13 35.21 -17.35
N SER A 203 27.39 34.42 -18.39
CA SER A 203 28.68 33.76 -18.69
C SER A 203 28.72 32.22 -18.63
N THR A 204 28.77 31.66 -19.83
CA THR A 204 29.68 30.61 -20.32
C THR A 204 29.91 29.34 -19.50
N SER A 205 29.48 28.25 -20.16
CA SER A 205 30.25 27.04 -20.52
C SER A 205 30.54 25.95 -19.48
N ASP A 206 30.40 24.74 -20.03
CA ASP A 206 31.12 23.50 -19.74
C ASP A 206 30.56 22.51 -18.71
N THR A 207 29.96 21.46 -19.28
CA THR A 207 30.47 20.09 -19.20
C THR A 207 30.91 19.61 -17.82
N THR A 208 30.02 18.92 -17.11
CA THR A 208 30.39 17.71 -16.38
C THR A 208 29.24 16.71 -16.32
N SER A 209 29.56 15.52 -16.79
CA SER A 209 28.79 14.28 -16.72
C SER A 209 28.46 13.91 -15.27
N ASN A 210 27.18 14.05 -14.89
CA ASN A 210 26.69 13.51 -13.63
C ASN A 210 26.08 12.13 -13.87
N THR A 211 26.82 11.11 -13.46
CA THR A 211 26.43 9.71 -13.37
C THR A 211 25.31 9.60 -12.34
N PHE A 212 24.06 9.78 -12.78
CA PHE A 212 22.88 9.58 -11.94
C PHE A 212 22.76 8.10 -11.57
N SER A 213 23.16 7.80 -10.34
CA SER A 213 22.82 6.59 -9.61
C SER A 213 21.31 6.36 -9.74
N ARG A 214 20.94 5.28 -10.44
CA ARG A 214 19.58 4.72 -10.47
C ARG A 214 19.17 4.34 -9.04
N SER A 215 18.74 5.33 -8.28
CA SER A 215 17.90 5.13 -7.10
C SER A 215 16.62 4.46 -7.60
N LYS A 216 16.48 3.17 -7.30
CA LYS A 216 15.25 2.42 -7.52
C LYS A 216 14.16 3.15 -6.76
N ARG A 217 13.38 3.97 -7.46
CA ARG A 217 12.11 4.52 -6.98
C ARG A 217 11.18 3.33 -6.75
N SER A 218 11.26 2.76 -5.55
CA SER A 218 10.28 1.81 -5.03
C SER A 218 8.94 2.54 -4.99
N GLY A 219 8.09 2.24 -5.97
CA GLY A 219 6.74 2.78 -6.05
C GLY A 219 5.96 2.36 -4.81
N SER A 220 5.28 3.35 -4.21
CA SER A 220 4.63 3.30 -2.89
C SER A 220 5.62 3.45 -1.73
N LEU A 221 5.88 4.71 -1.36
CA LEU A 221 6.39 5.11 -0.04
C LEU A 221 5.32 4.75 1.01
N ARG A 222 5.07 3.46 1.22
CA ARG A 222 4.44 3.00 2.44
C ARG A 222 5.41 3.38 3.55
N MET A 223 5.02 4.38 4.31
CA MET A 223 5.69 4.66 5.58
C MET A 223 5.51 3.44 6.46
N GLU A 224 6.62 2.92 6.93
CA GLU A 224 6.69 1.70 7.69
C GLU A 224 7.27 2.02 9.06
N LEU A 225 6.73 1.37 10.09
CA LEU A 225 7.20 1.54 11.44
C LEU A 225 8.55 0.82 11.61
N HIS A 226 9.57 1.56 12.03
CA HIS A 226 10.87 0.99 12.37
C HIS A 226 10.81 0.26 13.71
N ARG A 227 11.79 -0.63 13.95
CA ARG A 227 11.93 -1.37 15.22
C ARG A 227 11.94 -0.45 16.44
N LEU A 228 12.75 0.61 16.39
CA LEU A 228 12.86 1.59 17.46
C LEU A 228 11.56 2.38 17.66
N GLY A 229 10.86 2.71 16.57
CA GLY A 229 9.56 3.36 16.63
C GLY A 229 8.49 2.48 17.28
N LEU A 230 8.51 1.17 17.01
CA LEU A 230 7.61 0.22 17.67
C LEU A 230 7.83 0.17 19.17
N TYR A 231 9.07 0.03 19.64
CA TYR A 231 9.36 0.04 21.09
C TYR A 231 8.96 1.36 21.75
N PHE A 232 9.22 2.47 21.08
CA PHE A 232 8.82 3.79 21.56
C PHE A 232 7.30 3.94 21.71
N LEU A 233 6.52 3.47 20.74
CA LEU A 233 5.05 3.47 20.83
C LEU A 233 4.52 2.52 21.92
N LEU A 234 5.15 1.36 22.10
CA LEU A 234 4.77 0.40 23.15
C LEU A 234 5.02 0.97 24.55
N ASP A 235 6.19 1.57 24.79
CA ASP A 235 6.53 2.23 26.07
C ASP A 235 5.59 3.41 26.37
N TYR A 236 5.22 4.19 25.35
CA TYR A 236 4.21 5.24 25.50
C TYR A 236 2.84 4.68 25.91
N ILE A 237 2.34 3.67 25.19
CA ILE A 237 1.03 3.08 25.50
C ILE A 237 1.04 2.41 26.87
N GLU A 238 2.13 1.77 27.27
CA GLU A 238 2.25 1.15 28.60
C GLU A 238 2.06 2.20 29.72
N LYS A 239 2.73 3.36 29.60
CA LYS A 239 2.58 4.47 30.56
C LYS A 239 1.16 5.01 30.59
N GLU A 240 0.58 5.27 29.42
CA GLU A 240 -0.80 5.77 29.31
C GLU A 240 -1.83 4.77 29.87
N LEU A 241 -1.59 3.46 29.73
CA LEU A 241 -2.49 2.40 30.20
C LEU A 241 -2.47 2.24 31.72
N ILE A 242 -1.37 2.63 32.38
CA ILE A 242 -1.29 2.71 33.85
C ILE A 242 -2.15 3.88 34.36
N ASP A 243 -2.08 5.03 33.67
CA ASP A 243 -2.72 6.26 34.13
C ASP A 243 -4.22 6.36 33.75
N THR A 244 -4.67 5.62 32.73
CA THR A 244 -6.07 5.69 32.27
C THR A 244 -7.04 4.79 33.05
N ILE A 245 -8.19 5.37 33.39
CA ILE A 245 -9.30 4.68 34.08
C ILE A 245 -10.00 3.66 33.16
N ASP A 246 -10.14 3.98 31.86
CA ASP A 246 -10.88 3.14 30.90
C ASP A 246 -9.95 2.37 29.96
N LYS A 247 -9.40 1.26 30.47
CA LYS A 247 -8.53 0.36 29.72
C LYS A 247 -9.21 -0.32 28.52
N LYS A 248 -10.55 -0.29 28.43
CA LYS A 248 -11.29 -0.98 27.37
C LYS A 248 -11.20 -0.27 26.02
N LYS A 249 -10.76 1.00 25.99
CA LYS A 249 -10.63 1.80 24.77
C LYS A 249 -9.42 1.42 23.92
N PHE A 250 -8.36 0.90 24.54
CA PHE A 250 -7.15 0.49 23.84
C PHE A 250 -7.43 -0.73 22.97
N TYR A 251 -6.90 -0.74 21.74
CA TYR A 251 -6.97 -1.88 20.81
C TYR A 251 -8.39 -2.29 20.36
N ARG A 252 -9.40 -1.48 20.65
CA ARG A 252 -10.82 -1.77 20.33
C ARG A 252 -11.55 -0.61 19.65
N TYR A 253 -10.81 0.44 19.27
CA TYR A 253 -11.37 1.63 18.67
C TYR A 253 -11.46 1.53 17.15
N ASP A 254 -12.07 2.54 16.52
CA ASP A 254 -12.15 2.63 15.07
C ASP A 254 -10.75 2.65 14.43
N PRO A 255 -10.59 2.09 13.21
CA PRO A 255 -9.32 2.13 12.49
C PRO A 255 -8.82 3.57 12.30
N PRO A 256 -7.51 3.84 12.48
CA PRO A 256 -6.98 5.19 12.37
C PRO A 256 -7.09 5.66 10.92
N THR A 257 -7.40 6.95 10.74
CA THR A 257 -7.35 7.56 9.40
C THR A 257 -5.91 7.51 8.85
N ILE A 258 -5.78 7.55 7.52
CA ILE A 258 -4.46 7.50 6.86
C ILE A 258 -3.56 8.64 7.37
N THR A 259 -4.11 9.83 7.57
CA THR A 259 -3.39 10.99 8.09
C THR A 259 -2.90 10.76 9.51
N GLN A 260 -3.78 10.32 10.43
CA GLN A 260 -3.40 10.02 11.81
C GLN A 260 -2.31 8.96 11.87
N LYS A 261 -2.48 7.86 11.12
CA LYS A 261 -1.49 6.81 11.00
C LYS A 261 -0.14 7.36 10.53
N ARG A 262 -0.14 8.21 9.51
CA ARG A 262 1.09 8.84 9.00
C ARG A 262 1.77 9.68 10.08
N THR A 263 1.04 10.62 10.68
CA THR A 263 1.57 11.47 11.74
C THR A 263 2.17 10.66 12.90
N ILE A 264 1.47 9.62 13.36
CA ILE A 264 1.94 8.74 14.43
C ILE A 264 3.23 8.01 14.02
N LEU A 265 3.28 7.49 12.79
CA LEU A 265 4.47 6.80 12.27
C LEU A 265 5.68 7.72 12.15
N ASP A 266 5.50 8.95 11.68
CA ASP A 266 6.59 9.95 11.57
C ASP A 266 7.14 10.29 12.97
N ILE A 267 6.25 10.65 13.91
CA ILE A 267 6.60 10.96 15.31
C ILE A 267 7.31 9.78 15.97
N ALA A 268 6.83 8.56 15.75
CA ALA A 268 7.40 7.35 16.34
C ALA A 268 8.79 7.03 15.79
N ASN A 269 8.95 7.12 14.46
CA ASN A 269 10.22 6.84 13.81
C ASN A 269 11.29 7.90 14.14
N GLU A 270 10.88 9.13 14.42
CA GLU A 270 11.76 10.22 14.88
C GLU A 270 11.89 10.31 16.41
N GLN A 271 11.18 9.46 17.16
CA GLN A 271 11.18 9.41 18.63
C GLN A 271 10.82 10.76 19.31
N GLN A 272 9.90 11.52 18.72
CA GLN A 272 9.49 12.83 19.23
C GLN A 272 8.54 12.73 20.44
N GLN A 273 9.09 12.54 21.64
CA GLN A 273 8.31 12.26 22.86
C GLN A 273 7.28 13.33 23.23
N TYR A 274 7.54 14.61 22.95
CA TYR A 274 6.60 15.69 23.26
C TYR A 274 5.40 15.71 22.30
N ALA A 275 5.62 15.44 21.01
CA ALA A 275 4.56 15.46 20.00
C ALA A 275 3.57 14.30 20.16
N LEU A 276 4.01 13.19 20.76
CA LEU A 276 3.15 12.02 20.98
C LEU A 276 2.07 12.25 22.05
N LYS A 277 2.31 13.16 23.00
CA LYS A 277 1.37 13.47 24.10
C LYS A 277 0.09 14.17 23.63
N ASP A 278 0.17 14.87 22.50
CA ASP A 278 -0.97 15.57 21.92
C ASP A 278 -1.89 14.61 21.12
N LEU A 279 -1.45 13.36 20.93
CA LEU A 279 -2.19 12.35 20.18
C LEU A 279 -2.99 11.44 21.11
N GLU A 280 -4.19 11.07 20.64
CA GLU A 280 -5.06 10.18 21.39
C GLU A 280 -4.43 8.78 21.57
N PRO A 281 -4.29 8.27 22.81
CA PRO A 281 -3.69 6.97 23.07
C PRO A 281 -4.46 5.80 22.41
N ALA A 282 -5.79 5.90 22.33
CA ALA A 282 -6.63 4.90 21.67
C ALA A 282 -6.29 4.79 20.16
N THR A 283 -6.21 5.92 19.45
CA THR A 283 -5.81 5.96 18.04
C THR A 283 -4.39 5.42 17.85
N THR A 284 -3.46 5.79 18.73
CA THR A 284 -2.07 5.29 18.71
C THR A 284 -2.00 3.78 18.88
N SER A 285 -2.79 3.21 19.80
CA SER A 285 -2.88 1.76 20.01
C SER A 285 -3.36 1.01 18.75
N MET A 286 -4.28 1.60 17.98
CA MET A 286 -4.75 1.01 16.73
C MET A 286 -3.69 1.06 15.62
N VAL A 287 -2.86 2.11 15.57
CA VAL A 287 -1.71 2.16 14.64
C VAL A 287 -0.70 1.06 14.96
N ILE A 288 -0.43 0.79 16.24
CA ILE A 288 0.43 -0.31 16.66
C ILE A 288 -0.11 -1.63 16.10
N LEU A 289 -1.40 -1.94 16.31
CA LEU A 289 -2.01 -3.18 15.80
C LEU A 289 -1.92 -3.33 14.28
N ASP A 290 -2.17 -2.26 13.54
CA ASP A 290 -2.12 -2.28 12.08
C ASP A 290 -0.68 -2.49 11.57
N GLN A 291 0.32 -1.96 12.26
CA GLN A 291 1.72 -2.04 11.86
C GLN A 291 2.44 -3.29 12.38
N LEU A 292 1.98 -3.85 13.50
CA LEU A 292 2.61 -4.99 14.18
C LEU A 292 2.96 -6.15 13.22
N PRO A 293 2.03 -6.66 12.37
CA PRO A 293 2.34 -7.79 11.50
C PRO A 293 3.41 -7.47 10.47
N SER A 294 3.40 -6.25 9.93
CA SER A 294 4.36 -5.81 8.90
C SER A 294 5.74 -5.59 9.50
N THR A 295 5.79 -5.06 10.73
CA THR A 295 7.02 -4.79 11.46
C THR A 295 7.66 -6.10 11.93
N ILE A 296 6.89 -7.02 12.52
CA ILE A 296 7.37 -8.35 12.94
C ILE A 296 7.92 -9.13 11.75
N ARG A 297 7.18 -9.21 10.63
CA ARG A 297 7.60 -9.93 9.41
C ARG A 297 8.95 -9.49 8.85
N ARG A 298 9.36 -8.26 9.16
CA ARG A 298 10.60 -7.66 8.68
C ARG A 298 11.74 -7.83 9.67
N ILE A 299 11.47 -7.75 10.97
CA ILE A 299 12.49 -7.77 12.00
C ILE A 299 12.86 -9.22 12.36
N THR A 300 11.90 -10.14 12.38
CA THR A 300 12.15 -11.52 12.81
C THR A 300 12.55 -12.41 11.65
N ILE A 301 13.44 -13.37 11.92
CA ILE A 301 13.97 -14.30 10.92
C ILE A 301 12.85 -15.15 10.32
N ASN A 302 11.97 -15.66 11.19
CA ASN A 302 10.88 -16.54 10.82
C ASN A 302 9.63 -15.78 10.36
N LYS A 303 9.73 -14.45 10.20
CA LYS A 303 8.64 -13.55 9.79
C LYS A 303 7.39 -13.60 10.71
N CYS A 304 7.50 -14.23 11.86
CA CYS A 304 6.48 -14.39 12.89
C CYS A 304 7.13 -14.15 14.25
N LEU A 305 6.32 -13.75 15.24
CA LEU A 305 6.77 -13.57 16.62
C LEU A 305 6.84 -14.92 17.37
N LEU A 306 6.03 -15.88 16.94
CA LEU A 306 5.96 -17.24 17.44
C LEU A 306 6.39 -18.17 16.31
N THR A 307 7.33 -19.07 16.59
CA THR A 307 7.66 -20.20 15.69
C THR A 307 6.53 -21.21 15.70
N GLU A 308 6.39 -22.02 14.63
CA GLU A 308 5.35 -23.05 14.52
C GLU A 308 5.44 -24.12 15.63
N ASP A 309 6.61 -24.27 16.25
CA ASP A 309 6.86 -25.22 17.33
C ASP A 309 6.15 -24.83 18.64
N ILE A 310 6.02 -23.52 18.91
CA ILE A 310 5.40 -23.01 20.14
C ILE A 310 3.90 -23.33 20.20
N PRO A 311 3.05 -23.01 19.19
CA PRO A 311 1.64 -23.37 19.21
C PRO A 311 1.40 -24.87 19.04
N SER A 312 2.38 -25.63 18.53
CA SER A 312 2.32 -27.09 18.43
C SER A 312 2.68 -27.80 19.75
N SER A 313 3.29 -27.08 20.70
CA SER A 313 3.67 -27.62 22.00
C SER A 313 2.49 -27.63 22.98
N ASN A 314 2.52 -28.56 23.92
CA ASN A 314 1.51 -28.63 24.97
C ASN A 314 1.62 -27.42 25.91
N ILE A 315 0.52 -26.68 26.08
CA ILE A 315 0.44 -25.44 26.90
C ILE A 315 0.95 -25.66 28.33
N LYS A 316 0.78 -26.87 28.89
CA LYS A 316 1.22 -27.18 30.26
C LYS A 316 2.74 -27.24 30.41
N ASP A 317 3.44 -27.50 29.30
CA ASP A 317 4.89 -27.71 29.28
C ASP A 317 5.64 -26.45 28.79
N LEU A 318 4.91 -25.38 28.46
CA LEU A 318 5.46 -24.10 27.98
C LEU A 318 5.80 -23.19 29.17
N ASP A 319 7.09 -23.15 29.53
CA ASP A 319 7.65 -22.16 30.45
C ASP A 319 8.39 -21.05 29.69
N LYS A 320 8.58 -19.88 30.32
CA LYS A 320 9.33 -18.73 29.77
C LYS A 320 10.71 -19.15 29.29
N ASP A 321 11.41 -20.00 30.03
CA ASP A 321 12.75 -20.48 29.68
C ASP A 321 12.72 -21.38 28.43
N ILE A 322 11.66 -22.17 28.25
CA ILE A 322 11.48 -23.05 27.09
C ILE A 322 11.16 -22.22 25.85
N ILE A 323 10.25 -21.25 25.97
CA ILE A 323 9.93 -20.30 24.88
C ILE A 323 11.19 -19.53 24.46
N THR A 324 11.98 -19.03 25.42
CA THR A 324 13.22 -18.30 25.13
C THR A 324 14.24 -19.18 24.40
N LYS A 325 14.32 -20.47 24.74
CA LYS A 325 15.19 -21.45 24.05
C LYS A 325 14.71 -21.77 22.64
N MET A 326 13.40 -21.81 22.40
CA MET A 326 12.79 -22.08 21.09
C MET A 326 12.90 -20.89 20.13
N LEU A 327 13.01 -19.66 20.65
CA LEU A 327 13.16 -18.46 19.83
C LEU A 327 14.62 -18.26 19.35
N PRO A 328 14.82 -17.83 18.08
CA PRO A 328 16.13 -17.42 17.59
C PRO A 328 16.74 -16.34 18.48
N GLU A 329 18.05 -16.42 18.73
CA GLU A 329 18.74 -15.51 19.66
C GLU A 329 18.55 -14.02 19.33
N GLN A 330 18.44 -13.71 18.04
CA GLN A 330 18.22 -12.35 17.52
C GLN A 330 16.82 -11.80 17.86
N ASP A 331 15.83 -12.68 17.99
CA ASP A 331 14.42 -12.34 18.20
C ASP A 331 14.06 -12.32 19.70
N ARG A 332 14.91 -12.90 20.57
CA ARG A 332 14.69 -12.95 22.04
C ARG A 332 14.53 -11.60 22.70
N SER A 333 15.02 -10.52 22.10
CA SER A 333 14.91 -9.15 22.64
C SER A 333 13.56 -8.48 22.32
N LEU A 334 12.70 -9.10 21.50
CA LEU A 334 11.33 -8.67 21.25
C LEU A 334 10.32 -9.35 22.19
N TRP A 335 10.74 -10.42 22.86
CA TRP A 335 9.99 -11.21 23.84
C TRP A 335 10.45 -10.86 25.26
#